data_AF-A0A0J6S1F7-F1
#
_entry.id   AF-A0A0J6S1F7-F1
#
_cell.length_a   1.000
_cell.length_b   1.000
_cell.length_c   1.000
_cell.angle_alpha   90.00
_cell.angle_beta   90.00
_cell.angle_gamma   90.00
#
_symmetry.space_group_name_H-M   'P 1'
#
loop_
_entity.id
_entity.type
_entity.pdbx_description
1 polymer ?
#
loop_
_entity_poly.entity_id
_entity_poly.type
_entity_poly.pdbx_seq_one_letter_code
_entity_poly.pdbx_strand_id
1 'polypeptide(L)' 'GARREMIDKAGGRTSVPQIFVGETHVGGCDDLHALDRSGRLDPLLAG' A
#
# COMPACT_ATOMS: atom_id res chain seq x y z
N GLY A 1 -15.72 10.84 -10.77
CA GLY A 1 -14.55 11.09 -11.64
C GLY A 1 -13.37 10.26 -11.16
N ALA A 2 -12.53 9.75 -12.06
CA ALA A 2 -11.50 8.74 -11.78
C ALA A 2 -10.62 9.03 -10.54
N ARG A 3 -10.33 10.31 -10.27
CA ARG A 3 -9.58 10.74 -9.08
C ARG A 3 -10.28 10.40 -7.76
N ARG A 4 -11.60 10.56 -7.67
CA ARG A 4 -12.37 10.29 -6.44
C ARG A 4 -12.39 8.80 -6.12
N GLU A 5 -12.59 7.97 -7.14
CA GLU A 5 -12.61 6.51 -7.00
C GLU A 5 -11.26 5.96 -6.54
N MET A 6 -10.14 6.55 -7.00
CA MET A 6 -8.80 6.18 -6.53
C MET A 6 -8.54 6.59 -5.08
N ILE A 7 -9.08 7.73 -4.63
CA ILE A 7 -8.98 8.17 -3.23
C ILE A 7 -9.75 7.23 -2.31
N ASP A 8 -10.94 6.77 -2.73
CA ASP A 8 -11.75 5.84 -1.95
C ASP A 8 -11.07 4.46 -1.84
N LYS A 9 -10.48 3.96 -2.94
CA LYS A 9 -9.66 2.73 -2.95
C LYS A 9 -8.40 2.83 -2.09
N ALA A 10 -7.86 4.03 -1.92
CA ALA A 10 -6.70 4.33 -1.08
C ALA A 10 -7.05 4.55 0.42
N GLY A 11 -8.31 4.35 0.83
CA GLY A 11 -8.75 4.59 2.21
C GLY A 11 -8.73 6.07 2.60
N GLY A 12 -8.95 6.97 1.63
CA GLY A 12 -8.93 8.41 1.84
C GLY A 12 -7.56 9.07 1.68
N ARG A 13 -6.49 8.30 1.43
CA ARG A 13 -5.14 8.88 1.21
C ARG A 13 -5.01 9.49 -0.18
N THR A 14 -4.49 10.71 -0.24
CA THR A 14 -4.28 11.47 -1.48
C THR A 14 -2.80 11.61 -1.85
N SER A 15 -1.90 11.17 -0.97
CA SER A 15 -0.45 11.20 -1.13
C SER A 15 0.01 10.00 -1.97
N VAL A 16 0.91 10.24 -2.92
CA VAL A 16 1.57 9.19 -3.71
C VAL A 16 3.00 8.97 -3.21
N PRO A 17 3.56 7.76 -3.33
CA PRO A 17 2.98 6.54 -3.91
C PRO A 17 1.97 5.83 -2.99
N GLN A 18 1.01 5.12 -3.59
CA GLN A 18 0.13 4.16 -2.91
C GLN A 18 0.48 2.76 -3.42
N ILE A 19 1.07 1.96 -2.55
CA ILE A 19 1.72 0.68 -2.82
C ILE A 19 0.76 -0.45 -2.45
N PHE A 20 0.67 -1.43 -3.33
CA PHE A 20 -0.12 -2.64 -3.17
C PHE A 20 0.76 -3.87 -3.44
N VAL A 21 0.53 -4.96 -2.70
CA VAL A 21 1.12 -6.27 -2.94
C VAL A 21 -0.04 -7.26 -3.18
N GLY A 22 -0.18 -7.71 -4.42
CA GLY A 22 -1.38 -8.42 -4.86
C GLY A 22 -2.62 -7.55 -4.64
N GLU A 23 -3.60 -8.09 -3.91
CA GLU A 23 -4.82 -7.36 -3.51
C GLU A 23 -4.67 -6.56 -2.21
N THR A 24 -3.52 -6.67 -1.53
CA THR A 24 -3.29 -6.02 -0.23
C THR A 24 -2.78 -4.60 -0.42
N HIS A 25 -3.48 -3.63 0.14
CA HIS A 25 -3.00 -2.25 0.24
C HIS A 25 -1.94 -2.12 1.34
N VAL A 26 -0.70 -1.84 0.97
CA VAL A 26 0.42 -1.65 1.90
C VAL A 26 0.48 -0.24 2.44
N GLY A 27 0.24 0.76 1.59
CA GLY A 27 0.32 2.16 1.97
C GLY A 27 1.38 2.92 1.19
N GLY A 28 2.20 3.75 1.86
CA GLY A 28 3.22 4.58 1.23
C GLY A 28 4.60 3.92 1.26
N CYS A 29 5.62 4.66 0.82
CA CYS A 29 7.01 4.21 0.88
C CYS A 29 7.43 3.88 2.33
N ASP A 30 7.07 4.74 3.28
CA ASP A 30 7.38 4.53 4.70
C ASP A 30 6.71 3.28 5.28
N ASP A 31 5.46 3.02 4.89
CA ASP A 31 4.72 1.83 5.33
C ASP A 31 5.36 0.55 4.78
N LEU A 32 5.79 0.56 3.50
CA LEU A 32 6.53 -0.55 2.90
C LEU A 32 7.84 -0.81 3.65
N HIS A 33 8.64 0.23 3.89
CA HIS A 33 9.90 0.11 4.64
C HIS A 33 9.69 -0.30 6.11
N ALA A 34 8.55 0.05 6.72
CA ALA A 34 8.20 -0.43 8.05
C ALA A 34 7.86 -1.92 8.05
N LEU A 35 7.12 -2.40 7.05
CA LEU A 35 6.81 -3.82 6.88
C LEU A 35 8.06 -4.65 6.66
N ASP A 36 8.96 -4.20 5.78
CA ASP A 36 10.24 -4.85 5.50
C ASP A 36 11.08 -4.99 6.76
N ARG A 37 11.29 -3.88 7.49
CA ARG A 37 12.04 -3.90 8.76
C ARG A 37 11.41 -4.79 9.84
N SER A 38 10.09 -5.01 9.78
CA SER A 38 9.39 -5.91 10.70
C SER A 38 9.42 -7.38 10.27
N GLY A 39 10.03 -7.72 9.12
CA GLY A 39 10.04 -9.07 8.55
C GLY A 39 8.69 -9.54 8.04
N ARG A 40 7.73 -8.63 7.85
CA ARG A 40 6.35 -8.93 7.44
C ARG A 40 6.10 -8.73 5.96
N LEU A 41 7.08 -8.18 5.23
CA LEU A 41 6.99 -8.01 3.79
C LEU A 41 7.21 -9.33 3.04
N ASP A 42 8.19 -10.15 3.44
CA ASP A 42 8.47 -11.42 2.75
C ASP A 42 7.27 -12.38 2.70
N PRO A 43 6.48 -12.57 3.78
CA PRO A 43 5.27 -13.38 3.71
C PRO A 43 4.18 -12.79 2.79
N LEU A 44 4.12 -11.47 2.64
CA LEU A 44 3.20 -10.79 1.72
C LEU A 44 3.63 -11.00 0.25
N LEU A 45 4.94 -11.06 -0.01
CA LEU A 45 5.50 -11.28 -1.35
C LEU A 45 5.51 -12.76 -1.76
N ALA A 46 5.47 -13.67 -0.80
CA ALA A 46 5.44 -15.11 -1.05
C ALA A 46 4.07 -15.66 -1.49
N GLY A 47 3.07 -14.77 -1.67
CA GLY A 47 1.73 -15.09 -2.14
C GLY A 47 1.64 -15.46 -3.62
#